data_AF-A0A958URD7-F1
#
_entry.id   AF-A0A958URD7-F1
#
_cell.length_a   1.000
_cell.length_b   1.000
_cell.length_c   1.000
_cell.angle_alpha   90.00
_cell.angle_beta   90.00
_cell.angle_gamma   90.00
#
_symmetry.space_group_name_H-M   'P 1'
#
loop_
_entity.id
_entity.type
_entity.pdbx_description
1 polymer ?
#
loop_
_entity_poly.entity_id
_entity_poly.type
_entity_poly.pdbx_seq_one_letter_code
_entity_poly.pdbx_strand_id
1 'polypeptide(L)' 'GEQRISNFLLWQIAYAELYFTETLWPDYTKNHLFEAILNYQKRERRFGKTSEQLNQ' A
#
# COMPACT_ATOMS: atom_id res chain seq x y z
N GLY A 1 3.31 0.58 14.21
CA GLY A 1 4.43 0.92 13.31
C GLY A 1 4.43 2.41 13.04
N GLU A 2 5.59 3.04 12.86
CA GLU A 2 5.68 4.46 12.52
C GLU A 2 5.17 4.71 11.08
N GLN A 3 4.40 5.78 10.88
CA GLN A 3 3.86 6.16 9.57
C GLN A 3 4.78 7.15 8.86
N ARG A 4 5.97 6.69 8.48
CA ARG A 4 6.97 7.51 7.78
C ARG A 4 7.73 6.71 6.74
N ILE A 5 8.14 7.41 5.69
CA ILE A 5 8.97 6.85 4.61
C ILE A 5 10.48 6.97 4.90
N SER A 6 10.87 7.76 5.90
CA SER A 6 12.27 7.86 6.38
C SER A 6 13.31 8.07 5.28
N ASN A 7 13.05 9.02 4.37
CA ASN A 7 13.91 9.33 3.22
C ASN A 7 14.17 8.15 2.26
N PHE A 8 13.28 7.16 2.23
CA PHE A 8 13.37 6.01 1.34
C PHE A 8 12.62 6.26 0.03
N LEU A 9 13.35 6.20 -1.10
CA LEU A 9 12.82 6.16 -2.46
C LEU A 9 11.80 7.27 -2.81
N LEU A 10 12.04 8.49 -2.34
CA LEU A 10 11.12 9.63 -2.44
C LEU A 10 10.49 9.83 -3.83
N TRP A 11 11.31 9.79 -4.88
CA TRP A 11 10.84 9.99 -6.25
C TRP A 11 10.06 8.77 -6.76
N GLN A 12 10.57 7.57 -6.50
CA GLN A 12 10.03 6.32 -7.01
C GLN A 12 8.68 5.98 -6.37
N ILE A 13 8.46 6.36 -5.11
CA ILE A 13 7.21 6.07 -4.39
C ILE A 13 6.17 7.18 -4.48
N ALA A 14 6.36 8.19 -5.33
CA ALA A 14 5.47 9.35 -5.44
C ALA A 14 3.98 8.99 -5.67
N TYR A 15 3.72 7.85 -6.32
CA TYR A 15 2.38 7.29 -6.54
C TYR A 15 2.27 5.82 -6.09
N ALA A 16 3.18 5.36 -5.24
CA ALA A 16 3.08 4.03 -4.65
C ALA A 16 2.05 4.05 -3.52
N GLU A 17 1.38 2.92 -3.32
CA GLU A 17 0.53 2.77 -2.15
C GLU A 17 1.39 2.42 -0.94
N LEU A 18 1.16 3.14 0.15
CA LEU A 18 1.87 2.93 1.39
C LEU A 18 1.08 1.96 2.27
N TYR A 19 1.68 0.81 2.54
CA TYR A 19 1.17 -0.19 3.47
C TYR A 19 1.99 -0.14 4.76
N PHE A 20 1.33 0.16 5.87
CA PHE A 20 1.93 0.18 7.20
C PHE A 20 1.32 -0.94 8.04
N THR A 21 2.17 -1.72 8.71
CA THR A 21 1.75 -2.77 9.65
C THR A 21 2.24 -2.44 11.07
N GLU A 22 1.53 -2.97 12.07
CA GLU A 22 1.94 -2.94 13.46
C GLU A 22 2.94 -4.05 13.79
N THR A 23 3.00 -5.10 12.96
CA THR A 23 3.95 -6.21 13.08
C THR A 23 5.38 -5.70 12.98
N LEU A 24 6.21 -6.07 13.95
CA LEU A 24 7.64 -5.77 13.91
C LEU A 24 8.32 -6.59 12.82
N TRP A 25 9.41 -6.06 12.25
CA TRP A 25 10.11 -6.71 11.14
C TRP A 25 10.55 -8.17 11.42
N PRO A 26 11.08 -8.53 12.61
CA PRO A 26 11.43 -9.91 12.92
C PRO A 26 10.24 -10.88 12.94
N ASP A 27 9.05 -10.37 13.22
CA ASP A 27 7.80 -11.16 13.32
C ASP A 27 7.03 -11.19 11.99
N TYR A 28 7.56 -10.54 10.95
CA TYR A 28 6.90 -10.43 9.65
C TYR A 28 7.02 -11.73 8.84
N THR A 29 5.93 -12.50 8.84
CA THR A 29 5.83 -13.78 8.12
C THR A 29 5.27 -13.64 6.69
N LYS A 30 5.36 -14.71 5.90
CA LYS A 30 4.80 -14.79 4.53
C LYS A 30 3.32 -14.42 4.47
N ASN A 31 2.53 -14.78 5.49
CA ASN A 31 1.10 -14.46 5.52
C ASN A 31 0.85 -12.96 5.55
N HIS A 32 1.65 -12.20 6.29
CA HIS A 32 1.56 -10.74 6.33
C HIS A 32 1.87 -10.11 4.96
N LEU A 33 2.76 -10.71 4.18
CA LEU A 33 3.02 -10.26 2.82
C LEU A 33 1.80 -10.51 1.91
N PHE A 34 1.16 -11.68 2.00
CA PHE A 34 -0.06 -11.95 1.26
C PHE A 34 -1.18 -10.98 1.65
N GLU A 35 -1.34 -10.68 2.93
CA GLU A 35 -2.29 -9.69 3.42
C GLU A 35 -1.99 -8.28 2.89
N ALA A 36 -0.71 -7.88 2.84
CA ALA A 36 -0.29 -6.60 2.28
C ALA A 36 -0.63 -6.49 0.78
N ILE A 37 -0.41 -7.57 0.01
CA ILE A 37 -0.75 -7.64 -1.41
C ILE A 37 -2.27 -7.60 -1.62
N LEU A 38 -3.04 -8.36 -0.81
CA LEU A 38 -4.51 -8.31 -0.87
C LEU A 38 -5.04 -6.92 -0.51
N ASN A 39 -4.39 -6.22 0.43
CA ASN A 39 -4.75 -4.86 0.80
C ASN A 39 -4.44 -3.88 -0.34
N TYR A 40 -3.29 -4.02 -1.00
CA TYR A 40 -2.92 -3.28 -2.20
C TYR A 40 -3.95 -3.47 -3.32
N GLN A 41 -4.38 -4.72 -3.58
CA GLN A 41 -5.35 -5.02 -4.64
C GLN A 41 -6.75 -4.43 -4.39
N LYS A 42 -7.13 -4.23 -3.13
CA LYS A 42 -8.42 -3.63 -2.75
C LYS A 42 -8.43 -2.11 -2.81
N ARG A 43 -7.26 -1.48 -2.89
CA ARG A 43 -7.14 -0.02 -2.85
C ARG A 43 -7.34 0.57 -4.24
N GLU A 44 -8.00 1.72 -4.20
CA GLU A 44 -8.58 2.35 -5.37
C GLU A 44 -7.68 3.49 -5.86
N ARG A 45 -7.03 3.31 -7.03
CA ARG A 45 -6.14 4.34 -7.62
C ARG A 45 -6.95 5.35 -8.44
N ARG A 46 -6.94 6.63 -8.05
CA ARG A 46 -7.65 7.74 -8.73
C ARG A 46 -7.08 8.19 -10.09
N PHE A 47 -6.01 7.56 -10.59
CA PHE A 47 -5.50 7.78 -11.96
C PHE A 47 -5.12 6.46 -12.63
N GLY A 48 -6.06 5.55 -12.92
CA GLY A 48 -7.52 5.65 -12.84
C GLY A 48 -8.10 4.41 -13.56
N LYS A 49 -8.97 3.61 -12.98
CA LYS A 49 -10.24 3.99 -12.37
C LYS A 49 -10.55 3.07 -11.20
N THR A 50 -11.48 3.52 -10.36
CA THR A 50 -12.29 2.63 -9.54
C THR A 50 -13.78 2.84 -9.76
N SER A 51 -14.58 1.85 -9.35
CA SER A 51 -15.88 1.48 -9.90
C SER A 51 -16.94 2.60 -9.96
N GLU A 52 -16.85 3.61 -9.10
CA GLU A 52 -17.73 4.79 -9.10
C GLU A 52 -17.34 5.88 -10.13
N GLN A 53 -16.24 5.67 -10.86
CA GLN A 53 -15.83 6.42 -12.04
C GLN A 53 -15.99 5.58 -13.32
N LEU A 54 -17.02 5.70 -14.17
CA LEU A 54 -18.04 6.73 -14.32
C LEU A 54 -19.18 6.12 -15.17
N ASN A 55 -20.31 5.77 -14.57
CA ASN A 55 -21.56 5.38 -15.25
C ASN A 55 -22.22 6.62 -15.86
N GLN A 56 -21.65 7.12 -16.95
CA GLN A 56 -22.28 8.02 -17.91
C GLN A 56 -22.32 7.34 -19.26
#